data_AF-A0A1Q7D6N7-F1
#
_entry.id   AF-A0A1Q7D6N7-F1
#
_cell.length_a   1.000
_cell.length_b   1.000
_cell.length_c   1.000
_cell.angle_alpha   90.00
_cell.angle_beta   90.00
_cell.angle_gamma   90.00
#
_symmetry.space_group_name_H-M   'P 1'
#
loop_
_entity.id
_entity.type
_entity.pdbx_description
1 polymer ?
#
loop_
_entity_poly.entity_id
_entity_poly.type
_entity_poly.pdbx_seq_one_letter_code
_entity_poly.pdbx_strand_id
1 'polypeptide(L)'
;MRAPWVRSSWRAAELKDRLPAPELFYFALSLQYLAQFTGTGIFYSYLGTFLSLPAALMFMAAILGPVPVTFRWRRLAQPALAPAALAVWLMLASILYVQNTAYFDYPRSHLHTHFSTPGLAGIISNPANVRRVDGLVNAVDTYTKPGDPIFVIPDYPALYELTGRRNPTRLDWYQSILLTPQIIQHAVSDLGADPPKVVIVETRYEQDYSRSRADQIIDYEHTRAAPIYSYIFAHYHTVEMVGDISVMLPN
;
A
#
# COMPACT_ATOMS: atom_id res chain seq x y z
N MET A 1 -0.79 -45.92 -5.91
CA MET A 1 0.30 -44.98 -6.20
C MET A 1 0.53 -44.11 -4.96
N ARG A 2 1.75 -44.08 -4.40
CA ARG A 2 2.09 -43.22 -3.25
C ARG A 2 2.60 -41.88 -3.77
N ALA A 3 2.18 -40.77 -3.17
CA ALA A 3 2.57 -39.43 -3.59
C ALA A 3 4.11 -39.23 -3.50
N PRO A 4 4.74 -38.46 -4.41
CA PRO A 4 6.21 -38.41 -4.57
C PRO A 4 7.01 -37.79 -3.41
N TRP A 5 6.34 -37.23 -2.40
CA TRP A 5 6.97 -36.37 -1.38
C TRP A 5 7.13 -37.03 0.00
N VAL A 6 6.80 -38.32 0.13
CA VAL A 6 6.85 -39.02 1.43
C VAL A 6 8.25 -39.56 1.72
N ARG A 7 9.20 -38.65 1.99
CA ARG A 7 10.33 -38.96 2.87
C ARG A 7 10.23 -38.02 4.06
N SER A 8 9.55 -38.48 5.11
CA SER A 8 9.55 -37.77 6.39
C SER A 8 10.98 -37.80 6.94
N SER A 9 11.67 -36.67 6.93
CA SER A 9 12.92 -36.55 7.68
C SER A 9 12.58 -36.64 9.17
N TRP A 10 13.49 -37.21 9.96
CA TRP A 10 13.30 -37.30 11.42
C TRP A 10 13.09 -35.91 12.05
N ARG A 11 13.70 -34.86 11.47
CA ARG A 11 13.47 -33.45 11.83
C ARG A 11 12.04 -33.00 11.57
N ALA A 12 11.41 -33.43 10.48
CA ALA A 12 10.01 -33.12 10.19
C ALA A 12 9.05 -33.86 11.14
N ALA A 13 9.39 -35.08 11.57
CA ALA A 13 8.63 -35.82 12.57
C ALA A 13 8.75 -35.18 13.97
N GLU A 14 9.95 -34.74 14.35
CA GLU A 14 10.18 -34.03 15.61
C GLU A 14 9.49 -32.66 15.66
N LEU A 15 9.48 -31.92 14.54
CA LEU A 15 8.74 -30.67 14.41
C LEU A 15 7.21 -30.89 14.51
N LYS A 16 6.72 -32.00 13.93
CA LYS A 16 5.31 -32.42 13.99
C LYS A 16 4.87 -32.77 15.42
N ASP A 17 5.74 -33.38 16.22
CA ASP A 17 5.45 -33.73 17.61
C ASP A 17 5.51 -32.52 18.56
N ARG A 18 6.18 -31.44 18.16
CA ARG A 18 6.33 -30.20 18.96
C ARG A 18 5.29 -29.13 18.69
N LEU A 19 4.50 -29.19 17.62
CA LEU A 19 3.55 -28.14 17.24
C LEU A 19 2.11 -28.48 17.69
N PRO A 20 1.46 -27.72 18.59
CA PRO A 20 0.11 -28.02 19.05
C PRO A 20 -0.97 -27.75 17.99
N ALA A 21 -1.96 -28.65 17.94
CA ALA A 21 -3.01 -28.69 16.91
C ALA A 21 -3.94 -27.44 16.82
N PRO A 22 -4.36 -26.75 17.90
CA PRO A 22 -5.19 -25.56 17.78
C PRO A 22 -4.36 -24.28 17.54
N GLU A 23 -3.12 -24.25 18.00
CA GLU A 23 -2.27 -23.06 17.97
C GLU A 23 -1.82 -22.70 16.56
N LEU A 24 -1.64 -23.68 15.68
CA LEU A 24 -1.31 -23.45 14.26
C LEU A 24 -2.41 -22.70 13.51
N PHE A 25 -3.68 -22.94 13.83
CA PHE A 25 -4.79 -22.21 13.23
C PHE A 25 -4.83 -20.76 13.71
N TYR A 26 -4.69 -20.54 15.02
CA TYR A 26 -4.61 -19.20 15.57
C TYR A 26 -3.35 -18.47 15.11
N PHE A 27 -2.23 -19.16 14.93
CA PHE A 27 -1.00 -18.62 14.38
C PHE A 27 -1.16 -18.23 12.91
N ALA A 28 -1.79 -19.07 12.08
CA ALA A 28 -2.09 -18.75 10.69
C ALA A 28 -3.05 -17.55 10.55
N LEU A 29 -4.12 -17.50 11.37
CA LEU A 29 -5.00 -16.34 11.43
C LEU A 29 -4.28 -15.09 11.94
N SER A 30 -3.40 -15.23 12.94
CA SER A 30 -2.60 -14.14 13.48
C SER A 30 -1.63 -13.61 12.42
N LEU A 31 -0.97 -14.47 11.65
CA LEU A 31 -0.10 -14.08 10.54
C LEU A 31 -0.88 -13.41 9.40
N GLN A 32 -2.05 -13.94 9.04
CA GLN A 32 -2.93 -13.32 8.04
C GLN A 32 -3.43 -11.95 8.49
N TYR A 33 -3.73 -11.79 9.79
CA TYR A 33 -4.16 -10.54 10.39
C TYR A 33 -3.01 -9.53 10.52
N LEU A 34 -1.82 -9.98 10.95
CA LEU A 34 -0.60 -9.17 11.02
C LEU A 34 -0.11 -8.73 9.62
N ALA A 35 -0.35 -9.54 8.60
CA ALA A 35 -0.13 -9.17 7.20
C ALA A 35 -0.97 -7.94 6.82
N GLN A 36 -2.19 -7.80 7.33
CA GLN A 36 -3.01 -6.60 7.13
C GLN A 36 -2.53 -5.40 7.99
N PHE A 37 -1.88 -5.65 9.13
CA PHE A 37 -1.48 -4.61 10.10
C PHE A 37 -0.27 -3.77 9.66
N THR A 38 0.64 -4.30 8.85
CA THR A 38 1.90 -3.60 8.49
C THR A 38 1.98 -3.15 7.03
N GLY A 39 0.87 -3.20 6.27
CA GLY A 39 0.88 -2.83 4.84
C GLY A 39 1.67 -3.80 3.95
N THR A 40 2.23 -4.85 4.53
CA THR A 40 2.89 -5.95 3.83
C THR A 40 1.86 -6.99 3.35
N GLY A 41 0.57 -6.67 3.42
CA GLY A 41 -0.55 -7.55 3.09
C GLY A 41 -0.49 -8.13 1.69
N ILE A 42 0.17 -7.50 0.72
CA ILE A 42 0.45 -8.13 -0.57
C ILE A 42 1.60 -9.14 -0.43
N PHE A 43 2.73 -8.75 0.16
CA PHE A 43 3.90 -9.61 0.38
C PHE A 43 3.64 -10.83 1.31
N TYR A 44 2.95 -10.63 2.44
CA TYR A 44 2.54 -11.71 3.35
C TYR A 44 1.16 -12.29 3.05
N SER A 45 0.32 -11.73 2.17
CA SER A 45 -0.75 -12.58 1.59
C SER A 45 -0.15 -13.59 0.65
N TYR A 46 0.92 -13.29 -0.09
CA TYR A 46 1.66 -14.31 -0.83
C TYR A 46 2.32 -15.32 0.11
N LEU A 47 2.97 -14.88 1.19
CA LEU A 47 3.54 -15.79 2.21
C LEU A 47 2.46 -16.59 2.96
N GLY A 48 1.35 -15.94 3.32
CA GLY A 48 0.18 -16.51 3.99
C GLY A 48 -0.58 -17.49 3.12
N THR A 49 -0.66 -17.23 1.80
CA THR A 49 -1.19 -18.17 0.78
C THR A 49 -0.23 -19.35 0.59
N PHE A 50 1.09 -19.11 0.64
CA PHE A 50 2.08 -20.18 0.60
C PHE A 50 2.04 -21.06 1.87
N LEU A 51 1.71 -20.48 3.02
CA LEU A 51 1.56 -21.18 4.31
C LEU A 51 0.15 -21.75 4.53
N SER A 52 -0.86 -21.27 3.79
CA SER A 52 -2.22 -21.82 3.86
C SER A 52 -2.32 -23.19 3.22
N LEU A 53 -1.49 -23.51 2.22
CA LEU A 53 -1.43 -24.85 1.62
C LEU A 53 -0.90 -25.91 2.62
N PRO A 54 0.27 -25.73 3.27
CA PRO A 54 0.74 -26.60 4.34
C PRO A 54 -0.25 -26.70 5.51
N ALA A 55 -0.85 -25.58 5.93
CA ALA A 55 -1.86 -25.58 6.99
C ALA A 55 -3.10 -26.40 6.60
N ALA A 56 -3.64 -26.20 5.39
CA ALA A 56 -4.79 -26.94 4.87
C ALA A 56 -4.50 -28.45 4.70
N LEU A 57 -3.29 -28.81 4.23
CA LEU A 57 -2.86 -30.20 4.12
C LEU A 57 -2.70 -30.86 5.49
N MET A 58 -2.21 -30.14 6.50
CA MET A 58 -2.18 -30.62 7.89
C MET A 58 -3.58 -30.78 8.49
N PHE A 59 -4.51 -29.86 8.17
CA PHE A 59 -5.92 -29.99 8.53
C PHE A 59 -6.58 -31.24 7.92
N MET A 60 -6.38 -31.48 6.62
CA MET A 60 -6.91 -32.68 5.95
C MET A 60 -6.31 -33.97 6.53
N ALA A 61 -5.01 -33.97 6.83
CA ALA A 61 -4.35 -35.11 7.48
C ALA A 61 -4.85 -35.37 8.92
N ALA A 62 -5.23 -34.32 9.65
CA ALA A 62 -5.79 -34.43 11.01
C ALA A 62 -7.23 -34.95 11.03
N ILE A 63 -8.04 -34.60 10.03
CA ILE A 63 -9.43 -35.05 9.89
C ILE A 63 -9.51 -36.51 9.40
N LEU A 64 -8.55 -36.93 8.55
CA LEU A 64 -8.55 -38.26 7.94
C LEU A 64 -7.75 -39.32 8.73
N GLY A 65 -7.12 -38.96 9.85
CA GLY A 65 -6.31 -39.87 10.67
C GLY A 65 -7.11 -40.51 11.83
N PRO A 66 -6.88 -41.80 12.17
CA PRO A 66 -7.52 -42.43 13.32
C PRO A 66 -6.98 -41.86 14.64
N VAL A 67 -7.88 -41.37 15.50
CA VAL A 67 -7.52 -40.76 16.79
C VAL A 67 -7.58 -41.81 17.92
N PRO A 68 -6.46 -42.12 18.61
CA PRO A 68 -6.51 -42.99 19.78
C PRO A 68 -7.14 -42.29 21.00
N VAL A 69 -8.06 -43.00 21.66
CA VAL A 69 -9.03 -42.49 22.66
C VAL A 69 -8.39 -42.08 23.99
N THR A 70 -7.15 -42.51 24.27
CA THR A 70 -6.47 -42.30 25.56
C THR A 70 -5.81 -40.92 25.71
N PHE A 71 -5.75 -40.12 24.64
CA PHE A 71 -5.12 -38.79 24.61
C PHE A 71 -6.10 -37.62 24.86
N ARG A 72 -7.33 -37.90 25.36
CA ARG A 72 -8.42 -36.92 25.43
C ARG A 72 -8.39 -35.98 26.64
N TRP A 73 -7.87 -36.39 27.80
CA TRP A 73 -8.10 -35.63 29.05
C TRP A 73 -7.02 -34.62 29.42
N ARG A 74 -5.74 -34.84 29.07
CA ARG A 74 -4.66 -33.86 29.34
C ARG A 74 -4.57 -32.72 28.32
N ARG A 75 -5.18 -32.86 27.14
CA ARG A 75 -5.18 -31.84 26.07
C ARG A 75 -6.29 -30.79 26.22
N LEU A 76 -7.28 -31.03 27.08
CA LEU A 76 -8.39 -30.11 27.32
C LEU A 76 -8.05 -28.98 28.31
N ALA A 77 -6.98 -29.10 29.09
CA ALA A 77 -6.67 -28.14 30.15
C ALA A 77 -5.59 -27.09 29.81
N GLN A 78 -4.70 -27.31 28.83
CA GLN A 78 -3.62 -26.34 28.52
C GLN A 78 -3.12 -26.35 27.05
N PRO A 79 -3.92 -25.84 26.08
CA PRO A 79 -3.33 -25.11 24.95
C PRO A 79 -4.19 -23.91 24.47
N ALA A 80 -5.08 -23.38 25.31
CA ALA A 80 -5.96 -22.27 24.93
C ALA A 80 -5.42 -20.89 25.34
N LEU A 81 -4.57 -20.79 26.37
CA LEU A 81 -4.19 -19.50 26.94
C LEU A 81 -3.25 -18.69 26.05
N ALA A 82 -2.22 -19.31 25.45
CA ALA A 82 -1.30 -18.61 24.57
C ALA A 82 -1.97 -18.08 23.29
N PRO A 83 -2.73 -18.88 22.52
CA PRO A 83 -3.45 -18.37 21.36
C PRO A 83 -4.59 -17.41 21.73
N ALA A 84 -5.28 -17.60 22.85
CA ALA A 84 -6.28 -16.63 23.31
C ALA A 84 -5.65 -15.31 23.76
N ALA A 85 -4.52 -15.34 24.47
CA ALA A 85 -3.78 -14.14 24.86
C ALA A 85 -3.23 -13.40 23.63
N LEU A 86 -2.72 -14.13 22.64
CA LEU A 86 -2.30 -13.54 21.36
C LEU A 86 -3.49 -12.92 20.63
N ALA A 87 -4.64 -13.60 20.54
CA ALA A 87 -5.84 -13.09 19.90
C ALA A 87 -6.37 -11.82 20.61
N VAL A 88 -6.39 -11.82 21.94
CA VAL A 88 -6.78 -10.66 22.75
C VAL A 88 -5.79 -9.51 22.56
N TRP A 89 -4.49 -9.79 22.59
CA TRP A 89 -3.46 -8.77 22.36
C TRP A 89 -3.57 -8.16 20.96
N LEU A 90 -3.75 -8.97 19.93
CA LEU A 90 -3.95 -8.50 18.55
C LEU A 90 -5.23 -7.68 18.41
N MET A 91 -6.34 -8.12 19.01
CA MET A 91 -7.60 -7.39 19.00
C MET A 91 -7.47 -6.03 19.67
N LEU A 92 -6.88 -5.98 20.88
CA LEU A 92 -6.68 -4.74 21.62
C LEU A 92 -5.69 -3.81 20.91
N ALA A 93 -4.57 -4.34 20.43
CA ALA A 93 -3.57 -3.57 19.68
C ALA A 93 -4.19 -2.95 18.42
N SER A 94 -5.03 -3.68 17.70
CA SER A 94 -5.71 -3.16 16.51
C SER A 94 -6.79 -2.14 16.83
N ILE A 95 -7.58 -2.35 17.88
CA ILE A 95 -8.56 -1.35 18.32
C ILE A 95 -7.81 -0.06 18.68
N LEU A 96 -6.75 -0.14 19.46
CA LEU A 96 -5.95 1.03 19.85
C LEU A 96 -5.28 1.70 18.65
N TYR A 97 -4.71 0.93 17.74
CA TYR A 97 -4.05 1.46 16.54
C TYR A 97 -5.06 2.14 15.61
N VAL A 98 -6.15 1.44 15.25
CA VAL A 98 -7.20 1.97 14.36
C VAL A 98 -7.97 3.12 15.00
N GLN A 99 -8.18 3.13 16.32
CA GLN A 99 -8.80 4.27 17.01
C GLN A 99 -7.90 5.50 17.01
N ASN A 100 -6.58 5.32 17.01
CA ASN A 100 -5.66 6.44 17.10
C ASN A 100 -5.28 7.00 15.73
N THR A 101 -5.14 6.17 14.68
CA THR A 101 -4.75 6.62 13.34
C THR A 101 -5.72 6.13 12.27
N ALA A 102 -6.06 7.00 11.30
CA ALA A 102 -6.56 6.52 10.02
C ALA A 102 -5.35 6.07 9.19
N TYR A 103 -5.52 5.01 8.40
CA TYR A 103 -4.48 4.35 7.59
C TYR A 103 -3.35 5.27 7.07
N PHE A 104 -2.12 5.07 7.57
CA PHE A 104 -0.93 5.89 7.29
C PHE A 104 -1.12 7.42 7.38
N ASP A 105 -2.16 7.92 8.03
CA ASP A 105 -2.48 9.34 8.15
C ASP A 105 -2.14 9.85 9.56
N TYR A 106 -2.39 11.15 9.77
CA TYR A 106 -2.33 11.79 11.07
C TYR A 106 -3.25 11.10 12.10
N PRO A 107 -2.98 11.28 13.41
CA PRO A 107 -3.88 10.84 14.45
C PRO A 107 -5.31 11.32 14.21
N ARG A 108 -6.32 10.48 14.45
CA ARG A 108 -7.73 10.81 14.18
C ARG A 108 -8.19 12.09 14.88
N SER A 109 -7.62 12.39 16.05
CA SER A 109 -7.86 13.65 16.77
C SER A 109 -7.47 14.90 15.97
N HIS A 110 -6.57 14.78 14.99
CA HIS A 110 -6.11 15.86 14.12
C HIS A 110 -6.88 15.94 12.79
N LEU A 111 -7.77 14.98 12.51
CA LEU A 111 -8.58 14.93 11.28
C LEU A 111 -9.92 15.62 11.50
N HIS A 112 -9.94 16.96 11.47
CA HIS A 112 -11.13 17.76 11.76
C HIS A 112 -11.39 18.88 10.74
N THR A 113 -10.55 19.00 9.71
CA THR A 113 -10.72 20.03 8.67
C THR A 113 -11.41 19.43 7.46
N HIS A 114 -12.39 20.13 6.91
CA HIS A 114 -13.12 19.74 5.71
C HIS A 114 -12.45 20.31 4.46
N PHE A 115 -12.52 19.58 3.35
CA PHE A 115 -12.11 20.08 2.04
C PHE A 115 -13.13 21.07 1.48
N SER A 116 -12.63 22.06 0.75
CA SER A 116 -13.44 23.01 -0.03
C SER A 116 -13.78 22.45 -1.40
N THR A 117 -12.96 21.52 -1.91
CA THR A 117 -13.16 20.81 -3.17
C THR A 117 -14.48 20.02 -3.17
N PRO A 118 -15.42 20.27 -4.09
CA PRO A 118 -16.73 19.60 -4.09
C PRO A 118 -16.67 18.08 -4.18
N GLY A 119 -15.69 17.53 -4.93
CA GLY A 119 -15.48 16.08 -5.06
C GLY A 119 -15.08 15.37 -3.76
N LEU A 120 -14.72 16.13 -2.71
CA LEU A 120 -14.33 15.64 -1.39
C LEU A 120 -15.32 16.08 -0.29
N ALA A 121 -16.54 16.49 -0.66
CA ALA A 121 -17.55 16.90 0.29
C ALA A 121 -17.85 15.80 1.33
N GLY A 122 -17.85 16.18 2.61
CA GLY A 122 -18.06 15.25 3.73
C GLY A 122 -16.81 14.48 4.17
N ILE A 123 -15.68 14.62 3.46
CA ILE A 123 -14.40 14.04 3.88
C ILE A 123 -13.68 15.03 4.80
N ILE A 124 -13.07 14.50 5.87
CA ILE A 124 -12.26 15.25 6.82
C ILE A 124 -10.82 14.76 6.77
N SER A 125 -9.90 15.69 6.99
CA SER A 125 -8.47 15.43 6.99
C SER A 125 -7.76 16.42 7.94
N ASN A 126 -6.45 16.25 8.09
CA ASN A 126 -5.62 17.24 8.77
C ASN A 126 -5.54 18.55 7.95
N PRO A 127 -5.38 19.72 8.60
CA PRO A 127 -5.38 21.02 7.93
C PRO A 127 -4.30 21.18 6.85
N ALA A 128 -3.14 20.54 7.00
CA ALA A 128 -2.05 20.67 6.04
C ALA A 128 -2.39 19.96 4.72
N ASN A 129 -2.94 18.75 4.80
CA ASN A 129 -3.40 18.01 3.64
C ASN A 129 -4.59 18.71 2.95
N VAL A 130 -5.56 19.24 3.71
CA VAL A 130 -6.66 20.02 3.12
C VAL A 130 -6.16 21.19 2.30
N ARG A 131 -5.26 22.01 2.85
CA ARG A 131 -4.67 23.15 2.11
C ARG A 131 -3.92 22.70 0.87
N ARG A 132 -3.23 21.56 0.93
CA ARG A 132 -2.48 21.01 -0.21
C ARG A 132 -3.42 20.59 -1.34
N VAL A 133 -4.43 19.77 -1.04
CA VAL A 133 -5.37 19.27 -2.06
C VAL A 133 -6.21 20.40 -2.65
N ASP A 134 -6.82 21.23 -1.80
CA ASP A 134 -7.63 22.36 -2.28
C ASP A 134 -6.77 23.33 -3.10
N GLY A 135 -5.51 23.56 -2.68
CA GLY A 135 -4.56 24.38 -3.42
C GLY A 135 -4.20 23.79 -4.80
N LEU A 136 -3.97 22.48 -4.89
CA LEU A 136 -3.65 21.79 -6.15
C LEU A 136 -4.84 21.78 -7.11
N VAL A 137 -6.04 21.50 -6.60
CA VAL A 137 -7.28 21.56 -7.37
C VAL A 137 -7.47 22.98 -7.91
N ASN A 138 -7.31 24.00 -7.06
CA ASN A 138 -7.41 25.40 -7.48
C ASN A 138 -6.36 25.79 -8.52
N ALA A 139 -5.11 25.33 -8.39
CA ALA A 139 -4.05 25.58 -9.36
C ALA A 139 -4.39 24.95 -10.72
N VAL A 140 -4.82 23.69 -10.74
CA VAL A 140 -5.27 23.01 -11.97
C VAL A 140 -6.46 23.75 -12.59
N ASP A 141 -7.43 24.17 -11.79
CA ASP A 141 -8.60 24.94 -12.24
C ASP A 141 -8.26 26.33 -12.79
N THR A 142 -7.20 26.94 -12.27
CA THR A 142 -6.72 28.25 -12.73
C THR A 142 -6.11 28.16 -14.13
N TYR A 143 -5.34 27.11 -14.41
CA TYR A 143 -4.53 27.01 -15.63
C TYR A 143 -5.13 26.13 -16.74
N THR A 144 -6.19 25.38 -16.45
CA THR A 144 -6.77 24.41 -17.40
C THR A 144 -8.29 24.39 -17.34
N LYS A 145 -8.93 23.69 -18.28
CA LYS A 145 -10.37 23.41 -18.30
C LYS A 145 -10.64 21.90 -18.19
N PRO A 146 -11.84 21.47 -17.79
CA PRO A 146 -12.23 20.06 -17.84
C PRO A 146 -11.95 19.44 -19.22
N GLY A 147 -11.39 18.24 -19.23
CA GLY A 147 -10.95 17.53 -20.44
C GLY A 147 -9.56 17.91 -20.98
N ASP A 148 -8.93 18.98 -20.48
CA ASP A 148 -7.55 19.30 -20.83
C ASP A 148 -6.57 18.25 -20.29
N PRO A 149 -5.44 18.00 -20.99
CA PRO A 149 -4.40 17.12 -20.50
C PRO A 149 -3.62 17.79 -19.36
N ILE A 150 -3.45 17.07 -18.26
CA ILE A 150 -2.48 17.39 -17.20
C ILE A 150 -1.61 16.18 -16.92
N PHE A 151 -0.41 16.38 -16.41
CA PHE A 151 0.46 15.28 -16.01
C PHE A 151 0.85 15.40 -14.55
N VAL A 152 0.75 14.32 -13.80
CA VAL A 152 1.00 14.31 -12.34
C VAL A 152 1.99 13.20 -12.06
N ILE A 153 3.13 13.51 -11.41
CA ILE A 153 4.21 12.55 -11.18
C ILE A 153 4.90 12.78 -9.83
N PRO A 154 5.26 11.72 -9.07
CA PRO A 154 4.98 10.31 -9.32
C PRO A 154 3.60 9.82 -8.87
N ASP A 155 2.96 10.41 -7.85
CA ASP A 155 1.79 9.80 -7.22
C ASP A 155 0.73 10.78 -6.74
N TYR A 156 -0.12 11.29 -7.63
CA TYR A 156 -1.34 11.98 -7.22
C TYR A 156 -2.51 11.85 -8.22
N PRO A 157 -2.84 10.62 -8.69
CA PRO A 157 -3.82 10.44 -9.78
C PRO A 157 -5.24 10.90 -9.42
N ALA A 158 -5.55 11.06 -8.14
CA ALA A 158 -6.83 11.61 -7.68
C ALA A 158 -7.14 12.98 -8.30
N LEU A 159 -6.12 13.77 -8.66
CA LEU A 159 -6.33 15.07 -9.33
C LEU A 159 -7.07 14.95 -10.66
N TYR A 160 -6.88 13.86 -11.41
CA TYR A 160 -7.59 13.65 -12.67
C TYR A 160 -9.11 13.61 -12.45
N GLU A 161 -9.56 12.86 -11.45
CA GLU A 161 -10.98 12.72 -11.12
C GLU A 161 -11.52 13.99 -10.44
N LEU A 162 -10.78 14.56 -9.49
CA LEU A 162 -11.22 15.74 -8.74
C LEU A 162 -11.39 16.98 -9.62
N THR A 163 -10.61 17.06 -10.69
CA THR A 163 -10.63 18.19 -11.61
C THR A 163 -11.29 17.82 -12.96
N GLY A 164 -11.58 16.56 -13.24
CA GLY A 164 -12.06 16.15 -14.57
C GLY A 164 -11.05 16.42 -15.69
N ARG A 165 -9.75 16.38 -15.39
CA ARG A 165 -8.65 16.46 -16.37
C ARG A 165 -8.22 15.05 -16.76
N ARG A 166 -7.64 14.91 -17.95
CA ARG A 166 -7.18 13.62 -18.46
C ARG A 166 -5.67 13.49 -18.33
N ASN A 167 -5.19 12.27 -18.14
CA ASN A 167 -3.77 11.93 -18.27
C ASN A 167 -3.43 11.78 -19.77
N PRO A 168 -2.43 12.48 -20.32
CA PRO A 168 -2.01 12.31 -21.71
C PRO A 168 -1.27 10.98 -21.96
N THR A 169 -0.86 10.27 -20.90
CA THR A 169 -0.06 9.05 -20.97
C THR A 169 -0.83 7.81 -20.50
N ARG A 170 -0.31 6.63 -20.85
CA ARG A 170 -0.64 5.38 -20.16
C ARG A 170 -0.07 5.38 -18.74
N LEU A 171 -0.81 4.90 -17.75
CA LEU A 171 -0.39 4.84 -16.33
C LEU A 171 0.54 3.64 -15.99
N ASP A 172 1.14 2.98 -16.96
CA ASP A 172 2.04 1.84 -16.72
C ASP A 172 3.40 2.27 -16.12
N TRP A 173 3.73 3.56 -16.15
CA TRP A 173 4.91 4.12 -15.48
C TRP A 173 4.74 4.36 -13.96
N TYR A 174 3.52 4.26 -13.42
CA TYR A 174 3.22 4.57 -12.01
C TYR A 174 4.01 3.72 -11.02
N GLN A 175 4.15 2.41 -11.28
CA GLN A 175 4.87 1.52 -10.38
C GLN A 175 6.35 1.40 -10.74
N SER A 176 7.21 2.02 -9.93
CA SER A 176 8.66 2.04 -10.15
C SER A 176 9.30 0.66 -10.34
N ILE A 177 8.77 -0.37 -9.66
CA ILE A 177 9.28 -1.75 -9.77
C ILE A 177 9.02 -2.38 -11.15
N LEU A 178 7.96 -1.94 -11.85
CA LEU A 178 7.55 -2.44 -13.16
C LEU A 178 8.10 -1.61 -14.32
N LEU A 179 8.78 -0.49 -14.05
CA LEU A 179 9.34 0.39 -15.09
C LEU A 179 10.36 -0.34 -15.97
N THR A 180 10.12 -0.30 -17.27
CA THR A 180 11.04 -0.72 -18.32
C THR A 180 11.44 0.47 -19.19
N PRO A 181 12.59 0.41 -19.91
CA PRO A 181 12.96 1.46 -20.85
C PRO A 181 11.88 1.78 -21.89
N GLN A 182 11.13 0.76 -22.34
CA GLN A 182 10.05 0.91 -23.30
C GLN A 182 8.86 1.68 -22.71
N ILE A 183 8.47 1.38 -21.45
CA ILE A 183 7.41 2.11 -20.75
C ILE A 183 7.79 3.59 -20.61
N ILE A 184 9.04 3.87 -20.23
CA ILE A 184 9.55 5.23 -20.08
C ILE A 184 9.55 5.97 -21.43
N GLN A 185 10.02 5.31 -22.49
CA GLN A 185 10.04 5.88 -23.84
C GLN A 185 8.63 6.19 -24.34
N HIS A 186 7.66 5.30 -24.08
CA HIS A 186 6.26 5.56 -24.42
C HIS A 186 5.69 6.75 -23.64
N ALA A 187 5.94 6.83 -22.33
CA ALA A 187 5.48 7.96 -21.52
C ALA A 187 6.03 9.31 -22.05
N VAL A 188 7.33 9.37 -22.36
CA VAL A 188 7.96 10.58 -22.95
C VAL A 188 7.40 10.88 -24.35
N SER A 189 7.15 9.85 -25.16
CA SER A 189 6.54 10.01 -26.48
C SER A 189 5.11 10.54 -26.38
N ASP A 190 4.30 10.02 -25.46
CA ASP A 190 2.93 10.44 -25.21
C ASP A 190 2.90 11.91 -24.75
N LEU A 191 3.80 12.29 -23.83
CA LEU A 191 3.96 13.69 -23.39
C LEU A 191 4.34 14.64 -24.54
N GLY A 192 5.15 14.17 -25.49
CA GLY A 192 5.49 14.96 -26.69
C GLY A 192 4.35 15.06 -27.70
N ALA A 193 3.55 14.00 -27.85
CA ALA A 193 2.43 13.96 -28.80
C ALA A 193 1.21 14.74 -28.32
N ASP A 194 0.98 14.77 -27.00
CA ASP A 194 -0.13 15.47 -26.37
C ASP A 194 0.34 16.23 -25.11
N PRO A 195 1.01 17.38 -25.29
CA PRO A 195 1.64 18.10 -24.20
C PRO A 195 0.64 18.54 -23.12
N PRO A 196 0.85 18.18 -21.84
CA PRO A 196 0.00 18.65 -20.76
C PRO A 196 0.05 20.18 -20.62
N LYS A 197 -1.09 20.79 -20.28
CA LYS A 197 -1.15 22.23 -20.00
C LYS A 197 -0.59 22.59 -18.63
N VAL A 198 -0.63 21.63 -17.71
CA VAL A 198 -0.08 21.72 -16.35
C VAL A 198 0.62 20.41 -16.02
N VAL A 199 1.81 20.51 -15.44
CA VAL A 199 2.51 19.38 -14.85
C VAL A 199 2.62 19.58 -13.33
N ILE A 200 2.20 18.58 -12.58
CA ILE A 200 2.30 18.53 -11.11
C ILE A 200 3.46 17.60 -10.78
N VAL A 201 4.51 18.14 -10.16
CA VAL A 201 5.71 17.39 -9.79
C VAL A 201 5.84 17.38 -8.28
N GLU A 202 5.71 16.20 -7.67
CA GLU A 202 5.94 16.06 -6.24
C GLU A 202 7.42 16.08 -5.92
N THR A 203 7.79 16.69 -4.79
CA THR A 203 9.17 16.70 -4.30
C THR A 203 9.48 15.57 -3.33
N ARG A 204 8.44 14.87 -2.87
CA ARG A 204 8.51 13.80 -1.88
C ARG A 204 7.55 12.67 -2.24
N TYR A 205 7.89 11.44 -1.89
CA TYR A 205 6.97 10.32 -2.01
C TYR A 205 5.79 10.48 -1.04
N GLU A 206 4.57 10.22 -1.50
CA GLU A 206 3.35 10.28 -0.67
C GLU A 206 3.36 9.35 0.56
N GLN A 207 4.26 8.36 0.59
CA GLN A 207 4.48 7.49 1.74
C GLN A 207 5.02 8.23 2.98
N ASP A 208 5.59 9.44 2.82
CA ASP A 208 6.04 10.32 3.92
C ASP A 208 4.94 11.26 4.40
N TYR A 209 3.89 10.72 4.99
CA TYR A 209 2.75 11.50 5.48
C TYR A 209 3.12 12.53 6.56
N SER A 210 4.13 12.24 7.39
CA SER A 210 4.65 13.19 8.38
C SER A 210 5.59 14.24 7.78
N ARG A 211 5.97 14.09 6.51
CA ARG A 211 6.85 14.98 5.74
C ARG A 211 8.15 15.33 6.47
N SER A 212 8.63 14.39 7.29
CA SER A 212 9.74 14.60 8.21
C SER A 212 10.97 13.79 7.84
N ARG A 213 10.84 12.90 6.85
CA ARG A 213 11.87 11.95 6.47
C ARG A 213 12.70 12.50 5.33
N ALA A 214 14.01 12.59 5.54
CA ALA A 214 14.94 13.06 4.50
C ALA A 214 15.07 12.04 3.35
N ASP A 215 14.97 10.74 3.65
CA ASP A 215 15.06 9.64 2.67
C ASP A 215 13.85 9.55 1.74
N GLN A 216 12.85 10.41 1.93
CA GLN A 216 11.61 10.43 1.15
C GLN A 216 11.55 11.60 0.17
N ILE A 217 12.58 12.45 0.14
CA ILE A 217 12.77 13.45 -0.92
C ILE A 217 13.12 12.71 -2.21
N ILE A 218 12.46 13.08 -3.31
CA ILE A 218 12.68 12.43 -4.60
C ILE A 218 13.96 12.98 -5.23
N ASP A 219 14.94 12.10 -5.40
CA ASP A 219 16.13 12.36 -6.22
C ASP A 219 15.79 12.08 -7.69
N TYR A 220 15.29 13.11 -8.39
CA TYR A 220 14.79 13.00 -9.75
C TYR A 220 15.79 12.38 -10.72
N GLU A 221 17.08 12.67 -10.56
CA GLU A 221 18.16 12.22 -11.44
C GLU A 221 18.47 10.73 -11.29
N HIS A 222 18.31 10.19 -10.08
CA HIS A 222 18.66 8.80 -9.76
C HIS A 222 17.44 7.87 -9.65
N THR A 223 16.24 8.34 -10.02
CA THR A 223 15.07 7.46 -10.13
C THR A 223 15.05 6.67 -11.43
N ARG A 224 14.33 5.54 -11.46
CA ARG A 224 14.04 4.83 -12.72
C ARG A 224 13.21 5.67 -13.71
N ALA A 225 12.46 6.66 -13.21
CA ALA A 225 11.67 7.58 -14.02
C ALA A 225 12.45 8.85 -14.42
N ALA A 226 13.77 8.92 -14.16
CA ALA A 226 14.61 10.07 -14.47
C ALA A 226 14.40 10.65 -15.88
N PRO A 227 14.27 9.85 -16.96
CA PRO A 227 14.04 10.42 -18.29
C PRO A 227 12.72 11.19 -18.43
N ILE A 228 11.67 10.82 -17.66
CA ILE A 228 10.41 11.57 -17.64
C ILE A 228 10.61 12.92 -16.95
N TYR A 229 11.30 12.93 -15.81
CA TYR A 229 11.65 14.19 -15.11
C TYR A 229 12.54 15.09 -15.97
N SER A 230 13.54 14.54 -16.64
CA SER A 230 14.40 15.30 -17.56
C SER A 230 13.61 15.94 -18.69
N TYR A 231 12.64 15.23 -19.27
CA TYR A 231 11.73 15.80 -20.26
C TYR A 231 10.91 16.96 -19.67
N ILE A 232 10.29 16.76 -18.51
CA ILE A 232 9.48 17.80 -17.85
C ILE A 232 10.33 19.05 -17.58
N PHE A 233 11.50 18.91 -16.96
CA PHE A 233 12.34 20.07 -16.60
C PHE A 233 12.96 20.77 -17.82
N ALA A 234 13.05 20.11 -18.98
CA ALA A 234 13.46 20.75 -20.22
C ALA A 234 12.35 21.59 -20.88
N HIS A 235 11.08 21.23 -20.65
CA HIS A 235 9.94 21.79 -21.40
C HIS A 235 8.97 22.62 -20.55
N TYR A 236 9.10 22.57 -19.22
CA TYR A 236 8.19 23.23 -18.28
C TYR A 236 8.98 24.01 -17.24
N HIS A 237 8.38 25.08 -16.72
CA HIS A 237 8.91 25.87 -15.61
C HIS A 237 7.91 25.93 -14.45
N THR A 238 8.43 25.99 -13.22
CA THR A 238 7.61 26.13 -12.02
C THR A 238 7.01 27.54 -11.93
N VAL A 239 5.69 27.61 -11.75
CA VAL A 239 4.98 28.89 -11.55
C VAL A 239 4.58 29.11 -10.10
N GLU A 240 4.30 28.03 -9.36
CA GLU A 240 4.00 28.09 -7.93
C GLU A 240 4.34 26.77 -7.23
N MET A 241 4.45 26.85 -5.90
CA MET A 241 4.57 25.69 -5.01
C MET A 241 3.31 25.59 -4.16
N VAL A 242 2.58 24.49 -4.28
CA VAL A 242 1.46 24.17 -3.39
C VAL A 242 1.97 23.24 -2.29
N GLY A 243 2.37 23.83 -1.16
CA GLY A 243 3.09 23.11 -0.12
C GLY A 243 4.47 22.69 -0.62
N ASP A 244 4.66 21.38 -0.79
CA ASP A 244 5.88 20.73 -1.27
C ASP A 244 5.73 20.13 -2.67
N ILE A 245 4.73 20.57 -3.43
CA ILE A 245 4.47 20.10 -4.80
C ILE A 245 4.59 21.26 -5.77
N SER A 246 5.36 21.06 -6.84
CA SER A 246 5.61 22.03 -7.89
C SER A 246 4.47 22.00 -8.91
N VAL A 247 3.88 23.15 -9.18
CA VAL A 247 2.96 23.36 -10.29
C VAL A 247 3.75 24.01 -11.42
N MET A 248 3.78 23.34 -12.57
CA MET A 248 4.60 23.72 -13.71
C MET A 248 3.77 23.96 -14.96
N LEU A 249 4.15 24.96 -15.75
CA LEU A 249 3.55 25.30 -17.04
C LEU A 249 4.57 25.14 -18.18
N PRO A 250 4.11 24.91 -19.43
CA PRO A 250 4.99 24.90 -20.60
C PRO A 250 5.82 26.18 -20.72
N ASN A 251 7.07 26.03 -21.17
CA ASN A 251 7.96 27.15 -21.53
C ASN A 251 7.46 27.97 -22.72
#